data_AF-A0A2J8X1T8-F1
#
_entry.id   AF-A0A2J8X1T8-F1
#
_cell.length_a   1.000
_cell.length_b   1.000
_cell.length_c   1.000
_cell.angle_alpha   90.00
_cell.angle_beta   90.00
_cell.angle_gamma   90.00
#
_symmetry.space_group_name_H-M   'P 1'
#
loop_
_entity.id
_entity.type
_entity.pdbx_description
1 polymer ?
#
loop_
_entity_poly.entity_id
_entity_poly.type
_entity_poly.pdbx_seq_one_letter_code
_entity_poly.pdbx_strand_id
1 'polypeptide(L)'
;VHRLPVFKRYMGNTPQKKAVFGQCRGLPCVAPLLTTVEEAPRGISARVWGHFPKWLNGSLLRTGPGKFEFGKDKYNHWFDGMALLHQFRMAKGTVTYRSKFLQSDTYKANSAKNRIVISEFGTLALPDPCKNVFERFMSRFELPGKAAGFSYKVIRVPPEKVDLGETIHGAQVICSIASTEKGKPSYYHSFGMTRNYIIFIEQPLKMNLWK
;
A
#
# COMPACT_ATOMS: atom_id res chain seq x y z
N VAL A 1 14.64 -19.76 -38.02
CA VAL A 1 13.22 -19.44 -37.76
C VAL A 1 13.02 -17.94 -37.97
N HIS A 2 12.32 -17.57 -39.05
CA HIS A 2 12.19 -16.20 -39.55
C HIS A 2 11.56 -15.24 -38.54
N ARG A 3 12.19 -14.07 -38.34
CA ARG A 3 11.60 -12.93 -37.61
C ARG A 3 10.67 -12.16 -38.56
N LEU A 4 9.37 -12.15 -38.26
CA LEU A 4 8.38 -11.34 -38.96
C LEU A 4 8.57 -9.84 -38.64
N PRO A 5 8.61 -8.94 -39.65
CA PRO A 5 9.02 -7.54 -39.50
C PRO A 5 7.90 -6.55 -39.10
N VAL A 6 6.77 -7.02 -38.57
CA VAL A 6 5.55 -6.18 -38.42
C VAL A 6 5.52 -5.32 -37.13
N PHE A 7 6.33 -5.64 -36.11
CA PHE A 7 6.28 -4.93 -34.82
C PHE A 7 7.18 -3.69 -34.69
N LYS A 8 7.99 -3.36 -35.70
CA LYS A 8 8.90 -2.21 -35.63
C LYS A 8 8.20 -0.84 -35.71
N ARG A 9 6.93 -0.79 -36.11
CA ARG A 9 6.22 0.48 -36.39
C ARG A 9 5.42 1.05 -35.22
N TYR A 10 5.21 0.31 -34.13
CA TYR A 10 4.45 0.77 -32.95
C TYR A 10 5.27 0.99 -31.67
N MET A 11 6.55 0.63 -31.67
CA MET A 11 7.50 1.07 -30.64
C MET A 11 8.40 2.16 -31.23
N GLY A 12 7.79 3.31 -31.56
CA GLY A 12 8.55 4.54 -31.73
C GLY A 12 9.30 4.81 -30.43
N ASN A 13 10.60 5.08 -30.54
CA ASN A 13 11.51 5.38 -29.44
C ASN A 13 10.85 6.27 -28.37
N THR A 14 10.29 5.66 -27.32
CA THR A 14 10.00 6.40 -26.10
C THR A 14 11.37 6.79 -25.57
N PRO A 15 11.72 8.08 -25.44
CA PRO A 15 12.93 8.45 -24.76
C PRO A 15 12.81 7.84 -23.37
N GLN A 16 13.73 6.95 -22.99
CA GLN A 16 14.00 6.74 -21.58
C GLN A 16 14.33 8.12 -21.05
N LYS A 17 13.35 8.80 -20.42
CA LYS A 17 13.62 10.00 -19.65
C LYS A 17 14.62 9.54 -18.60
N LYS A 18 15.91 9.87 -18.80
CA LYS A 18 16.90 9.81 -17.74
C LYS A 18 16.28 10.56 -16.58
N ALA A 19 16.00 9.86 -15.48
CA ALA A 19 15.58 10.51 -14.26
C ALA A 19 16.67 11.55 -13.93
N VAL A 20 16.31 12.83 -14.05
CA VAL A 20 17.18 13.92 -13.63
C VAL A 20 17.11 13.91 -12.12
N PHE A 21 18.00 13.16 -11.48
CA PHE A 21 18.20 13.28 -10.05
C PHE A 21 18.76 14.67 -9.80
N GLY A 22 17.97 15.55 -9.18
CA GLY A 22 18.46 16.83 -8.71
C GLY A 22 19.70 16.61 -7.85
N GLN A 23 20.74 17.41 -8.07
CA GLN A 23 21.99 17.38 -7.29
C GLN A 23 21.78 17.94 -5.87
N CYS A 24 20.71 17.55 -5.18
CA CYS A 24 20.54 17.84 -3.77
C CYS A 24 21.50 16.95 -2.97
N ARG A 25 22.73 17.43 -2.78
CA ARG A 25 23.73 16.77 -1.94
C ARG A 25 23.40 17.04 -0.47
N GLY A 26 23.49 16.02 0.39
CA GLY A 26 23.34 16.14 1.84
C GLY A 26 21.93 15.88 2.39
N LEU A 27 20.92 15.65 1.55
CA LEU A 27 19.61 15.19 2.02
C LEU A 27 19.63 13.67 2.28
N PRO A 28 19.04 13.19 3.38
CA PRO A 28 18.93 11.77 3.65
C PRO A 28 18.11 11.07 2.55
N CYS A 29 18.63 9.96 2.03
CA CYS A 29 17.93 9.15 1.04
C CYS A 29 16.80 8.38 1.71
N VAL A 30 15.57 8.53 1.23
CA VAL A 30 14.39 7.83 1.75
C VAL A 30 14.19 6.42 1.18
N ALA A 31 14.94 6.05 0.12
CA ALA A 31 14.80 4.74 -0.53
C ALA A 31 14.91 3.53 0.43
N PRO A 32 15.79 3.53 1.47
CA PRO A 32 15.83 2.44 2.44
C PRO A 32 14.51 2.25 3.22
N LEU A 33 13.72 3.31 3.40
CA LEU A 33 12.41 3.26 4.08
C LEU A 33 11.32 2.64 3.20
N LEU A 34 11.57 2.48 1.90
CA LEU A 34 10.63 1.95 0.91
C LEU A 34 11.06 0.56 0.45
N THR A 35 11.33 -0.30 1.41
CA THR A 35 11.76 -1.69 1.17
C THR A 35 10.78 -2.66 1.80
N THR A 36 10.66 -3.86 1.23
CA THR A 36 9.81 -4.90 1.81
C THR A 36 10.38 -5.33 3.14
N VAL A 37 9.48 -5.42 4.12
CA VAL A 37 9.79 -5.91 5.47
C VAL A 37 8.99 -7.16 5.77
N GLU A 38 9.51 -7.99 6.66
CA GLU A 38 8.77 -9.12 7.20
C GLU A 38 7.76 -8.64 8.26
N GLU A 39 6.68 -9.40 8.41
CA GLU A 39 5.74 -9.18 9.50
C GLU A 39 6.39 -9.55 10.84
N ALA A 40 6.01 -8.84 11.90
CA ALA A 40 6.33 -9.19 13.28
C ALA A 40 5.03 -9.56 14.03
N PRO A 41 4.47 -10.76 13.80
CA PRO A 41 3.23 -11.18 14.45
C PRO A 41 3.42 -11.41 15.96
N ARG A 42 4.61 -11.85 16.37
CA ARG A 42 4.98 -11.95 17.79
C ARG A 42 5.39 -10.58 18.31
N GLY A 43 4.97 -10.27 19.53
CA GLY A 43 5.24 -8.98 20.17
C GLY A 43 6.73 -8.82 20.45
N ILE A 44 7.34 -7.77 19.89
CA ILE A 44 8.73 -7.40 20.14
C ILE A 44 8.73 -6.38 21.27
N SER A 45 9.44 -6.67 22.36
CA SER A 45 9.63 -5.69 23.44
C SER A 45 10.55 -4.58 22.97
N ALA A 46 10.09 -3.33 23.04
CA ALA A 46 10.88 -2.17 22.67
C ALA A 46 11.75 -1.72 23.87
N ARG A 47 13.00 -1.36 23.58
CA ARG A 47 13.88 -0.75 24.59
C ARG A 47 13.42 0.68 24.86
N VAL A 48 13.04 0.95 26.10
CA VAL A 48 12.62 2.28 26.55
C VAL A 48 13.82 3.00 27.17
N TRP A 49 14.03 4.25 26.77
CA TRP A 49 15.03 5.15 27.34
C TRP A 49 14.33 6.32 28.03
N GLY A 50 14.79 6.70 29.22
CA GLY A 50 14.17 7.73 30.04
C GLY A 50 12.96 7.23 30.85
N HIS A 51 12.07 8.15 31.23
CA HIS A 51 10.92 7.85 32.08
C HIS A 51 9.62 7.76 31.27
N PHE A 52 9.13 6.54 31.04
CA PHE A 52 7.86 6.34 30.33
C PHE A 52 6.67 6.73 31.21
N PRO A 53 5.72 7.55 30.73
CA PRO A 53 4.57 7.97 31.52
C PRO A 53 3.69 6.79 31.95
N LYS A 54 3.48 6.61 33.27
CA LYS A 54 2.68 5.49 33.81
C LYS A 54 1.19 5.60 33.44
N TRP A 55 0.69 6.81 33.19
CA TRP A 55 -0.70 7.06 32.79
C TRP A 55 -0.97 6.68 31.33
N LEU A 56 0.06 6.51 30.50
CA LEU A 56 -0.10 6.15 29.10
C LEU A 56 -0.37 4.64 28.98
N ASN A 57 -1.64 4.31 28.76
CA ASN A 57 -2.11 2.94 28.58
C ASN A 57 -3.03 2.87 27.35
N GLY A 58 -2.59 2.15 26.32
CA GLY A 58 -3.31 2.10 25.05
C GLY A 58 -2.51 1.49 23.92
N SER A 59 -3.04 1.61 22.71
CA SER A 59 -2.42 1.11 21.49
C SER A 59 -2.37 2.19 20.43
N LEU A 60 -1.18 2.51 19.94
CA LEU A 60 -0.99 3.34 18.76
C LEU A 60 -1.00 2.44 17.53
N LEU A 61 -2.00 2.61 16.67
CA LEU A 61 -2.10 1.92 15.39
C LEU A 61 -1.69 2.85 14.26
N ARG A 62 -0.81 2.36 13.37
CA ARG A 62 -0.42 3.06 12.14
C ARG A 62 -0.54 2.13 10.95
N THR A 63 -0.81 2.69 9.77
CA THR A 63 -0.77 1.96 8.51
C THR A 63 0.29 2.60 7.62
N GLY A 64 1.07 1.78 6.92
CA GLY A 64 2.03 2.22 5.92
C GLY A 64 2.27 1.13 4.88
N PRO A 65 2.96 1.42 3.78
CA PRO A 65 3.37 0.39 2.83
C PRO A 65 4.50 -0.45 3.46
N GLY A 66 4.41 -1.77 3.35
CA GLY A 66 5.44 -2.68 3.88
C GLY A 66 5.89 -3.80 2.94
N LYS A 67 5.23 -3.95 1.78
CA LYS A 67 5.63 -4.92 0.75
C LYS A 67 5.58 -4.28 -0.62
N PHE A 68 6.72 -4.26 -1.30
CA PHE A 68 6.96 -3.55 -2.55
C PHE A 68 7.16 -4.49 -3.75
N GLU A 69 7.10 -5.81 -3.54
CA GLU A 69 7.26 -6.80 -4.62
C GLU A 69 6.47 -8.11 -4.36
N PHE A 70 6.11 -8.76 -5.47
CA PHE A 70 5.56 -10.11 -5.52
C PHE A 70 6.28 -10.91 -6.61
N GLY A 71 6.97 -11.99 -6.22
CA GLY A 71 7.79 -12.76 -7.13
C GLY A 71 8.85 -11.89 -7.82
N LYS A 72 8.74 -11.76 -9.14
CA LYS A 72 9.65 -10.92 -9.96
C LYS A 72 9.12 -9.51 -10.19
N ASP A 73 7.84 -9.26 -9.90
CA ASP A 73 7.18 -7.99 -10.16
C ASP A 73 7.43 -7.03 -8.98
N LYS A 74 7.74 -5.77 -9.30
CA LYS A 74 7.99 -4.72 -8.32
C LYS A 74 7.05 -3.54 -8.54
N TYR A 75 6.63 -2.91 -7.46
CA TYR A 75 5.92 -1.65 -7.53
C TYR A 75 6.85 -0.50 -7.92
N ASN A 76 6.35 0.41 -8.74
CA ASN A 76 7.08 1.55 -9.27
C ASN A 76 6.84 2.84 -8.47
N HIS A 77 5.90 2.82 -7.53
CA HIS A 77 5.52 3.98 -6.75
C HIS A 77 5.39 3.63 -5.26
N TRP A 78 5.89 4.51 -4.40
CA TRP A 78 5.87 4.34 -2.94
C TRP A 78 4.47 4.17 -2.33
N PHE A 79 3.41 4.69 -2.96
CA PHE A 79 2.02 4.49 -2.51
C PHE A 79 1.40 3.15 -2.93
N ASP A 80 2.07 2.37 -3.77
CA ASP A 80 1.53 1.09 -4.26
C ASP A 80 1.91 -0.08 -3.35
N GLY A 81 2.82 0.13 -2.39
CA GLY A 81 3.23 -0.91 -1.46
C GLY A 81 2.04 -1.41 -0.62
N MET A 82 1.99 -2.71 -0.37
CA MET A 82 0.86 -3.31 0.35
C MET A 82 0.81 -2.84 1.80
N ALA A 83 -0.41 -2.59 2.27
CA ALA A 83 -0.67 -2.05 3.61
C ALA A 83 -0.19 -3.01 4.71
N LEU A 84 0.79 -2.54 5.47
CA LEU A 84 1.27 -3.13 6.71
C LEU A 84 0.67 -2.33 7.88
N LEU A 85 0.00 -3.04 8.78
CA LEU A 85 -0.50 -2.49 10.02
C LEU A 85 0.59 -2.59 11.07
N HIS A 86 0.83 -1.50 11.78
CA HIS A 86 1.78 -1.39 12.87
C HIS A 86 1.02 -1.12 14.17
N GLN A 87 1.39 -1.82 15.23
CA GLN A 87 0.85 -1.60 16.57
C GLN A 87 1.99 -1.37 17.57
N PHE A 88 1.90 -0.28 18.32
CA PHE A 88 2.68 -0.06 19.54
C PHE A 88 1.74 -0.10 20.73
N ARG A 89 1.82 -1.18 21.52
CA ARG A 89 1.04 -1.35 22.75
C ARG A 89 1.85 -0.82 23.92
N MET A 90 1.24 0.07 24.70
CA MET A 90 1.86 0.75 25.84
C MET A 90 1.07 0.37 27.08
N ALA A 91 1.71 -0.29 28.03
CA ALA A 91 1.07 -0.72 29.28
C ALA A 91 2.09 -0.82 30.41
N LYS A 92 1.76 -0.22 31.56
CA LYS A 92 2.57 -0.32 32.80
C LYS A 92 4.05 0.04 32.59
N GLY A 93 4.34 1.01 31.74
CA GLY A 93 5.71 1.45 31.43
C GLY A 93 6.48 0.57 30.44
N THR A 94 5.85 -0.46 29.88
CA THR A 94 6.43 -1.28 28.79
C THR A 94 5.80 -0.92 27.45
N VAL A 95 6.59 -1.06 26.39
CA VAL A 95 6.14 -0.85 25.00
C VAL A 95 6.44 -2.11 24.21
N THR A 96 5.43 -2.63 23.52
CA THR A 96 5.60 -3.77 22.61
C THR A 96 5.16 -3.38 21.20
N TYR A 97 5.94 -3.82 20.22
CA TYR A 97 5.70 -3.59 18.79
C TYR A 97 5.25 -4.86 18.10
N ARG A 98 4.31 -4.72 17.17
CA ARG A 98 3.87 -5.77 16.25
C ARG A 98 3.57 -5.19 14.88
N SER A 99 3.69 -6.01 13.84
CA SER A 99 3.22 -5.69 12.51
C SER A 99 2.60 -6.88 11.79
N LYS A 100 1.61 -6.59 10.93
CA LYS A 100 0.94 -7.60 10.10
C LYS A 100 0.37 -6.98 8.83
N PHE A 101 0.50 -7.65 7.69
CA PHE A 101 -0.10 -7.21 6.44
C PHE A 101 -1.62 -7.30 6.53
N LEU A 102 -2.27 -6.24 6.07
CA LEU A 102 -3.71 -6.22 5.89
C LEU A 102 -4.07 -7.25 4.83
N GLN A 103 -4.93 -8.19 5.19
CA GLN A 103 -5.39 -9.27 4.31
C GLN A 103 -6.47 -8.77 3.33
N SER A 104 -6.13 -7.72 2.56
CA SER A 104 -6.98 -7.15 1.51
C SER A 104 -7.11 -8.09 0.32
N ASP A 105 -8.12 -7.87 -0.51
CA ASP A 105 -8.32 -8.65 -1.73
C ASP A 105 -7.10 -8.55 -2.67
N THR A 106 -6.50 -7.36 -2.78
CA THR A 106 -5.25 -7.18 -3.55
C THR A 106 -4.10 -7.97 -2.97
N TYR A 107 -3.88 -7.90 -1.66
CA TYR A 107 -2.79 -8.65 -1.02
C TYR A 107 -2.95 -10.15 -1.23
N LYS A 108 -4.17 -10.68 -1.05
CA LYS A 108 -4.48 -12.10 -1.26
C LYS A 108 -4.31 -12.51 -2.72
N ALA A 109 -4.83 -11.74 -3.66
CA ALA A 109 -4.75 -12.03 -5.09
C ALA A 109 -3.30 -12.04 -5.59
N ASN A 110 -2.50 -11.04 -5.20
CA ASN A 110 -1.10 -10.96 -5.57
C ASN A 110 -0.25 -12.03 -4.89
N SER A 111 -0.53 -12.36 -3.62
CA SER A 111 0.14 -13.45 -2.88
C SER A 111 -0.14 -14.81 -3.51
N ALA A 112 -1.41 -15.11 -3.82
CA ALA A 112 -1.82 -16.39 -4.38
C ALA A 112 -1.17 -16.68 -5.75
N LYS A 113 -0.93 -15.64 -6.54
CA LYS A 113 -0.31 -15.75 -7.87
C LYS A 113 1.18 -15.43 -7.87
N ASN A 114 1.74 -15.04 -6.73
CA ASN A 114 3.11 -14.55 -6.56
C ASN A 114 3.54 -13.54 -7.64
N ARG A 115 2.63 -12.63 -8.01
CA ARG A 115 2.83 -11.58 -9.04
C ARG A 115 1.82 -10.44 -8.86
N ILE A 116 2.07 -9.26 -9.43
CA ILE A 116 1.14 -8.11 -9.34
C ILE A 116 0.02 -8.31 -10.36
N VAL A 117 -1.18 -8.64 -9.90
CA VAL A 117 -2.36 -8.89 -10.76
C VAL A 117 -3.43 -7.81 -10.67
N ILE A 118 -3.33 -6.92 -9.69
CA ILE A 118 -4.19 -5.73 -9.55
C ILE A 118 -3.33 -4.48 -9.73
N SER A 119 -3.79 -3.57 -10.58
CA SER A 119 -3.13 -2.28 -10.80
C SER A 119 -3.35 -1.35 -9.61
N GLU A 120 -2.30 -0.65 -9.19
CA GLU A 120 -2.31 0.36 -8.13
C GLU A 120 -2.00 1.74 -8.71
N PHE A 121 -1.81 2.77 -7.85
CA PHE A 121 -1.67 4.18 -8.25
C PHE A 121 -0.62 4.40 -9.35
N GLY A 122 0.58 3.85 -9.20
CA GLY A 122 1.70 4.05 -10.13
C GLY A 122 2.17 2.79 -10.87
N THR A 123 1.51 1.65 -10.65
CA THR A 123 1.94 0.35 -11.17
C THR A 123 0.78 -0.37 -11.82
N LEU A 124 0.86 -0.55 -13.13
CA LEU A 124 -0.11 -1.35 -13.88
C LEU A 124 0.22 -2.83 -13.71
N ALA A 125 -0.79 -3.63 -13.39
CA ALA A 125 -0.66 -5.08 -13.41
C ALA A 125 -0.38 -5.55 -14.84
N LEU A 126 0.62 -6.41 -15.00
CA LEU A 126 0.93 -6.98 -16.31
C LEU A 126 -0.12 -8.04 -16.68
N PRO A 127 -0.71 -7.96 -17.89
CA PRO A 127 -1.65 -8.96 -18.36
C PRO A 127 -0.97 -10.32 -18.39
N ASP A 128 -1.74 -11.35 -18.02
CA ASP A 128 -1.24 -12.70 -17.77
C ASP A 128 -0.32 -13.20 -18.90
N PRO A 129 0.91 -13.64 -18.60
CA PRO A 129 1.81 -14.18 -19.61
C PRO A 129 1.24 -15.45 -20.28
N CYS A 130 0.30 -16.14 -19.62
CA CYS A 130 -0.37 -17.33 -20.16
C CYS A 130 -1.56 -17.00 -21.08
N LYS A 131 -1.93 -15.72 -21.25
CA LYS A 131 -2.97 -15.29 -22.20
C LYS A 131 -2.35 -15.03 -23.58
N ASN A 132 -3.03 -15.45 -24.65
CA ASN A 132 -2.56 -15.27 -26.03
C ASN A 132 -2.45 -13.78 -26.41
N VAL A 133 -1.64 -13.41 -27.42
CA VAL A 133 -1.42 -12.00 -27.82
C VAL A 133 -2.74 -11.24 -28.07
N PHE A 134 -3.73 -11.92 -28.68
CA PHE A 134 -5.07 -11.38 -28.89
C PHE A 134 -5.85 -11.17 -27.58
N GLU A 135 -5.73 -12.10 -26.62
CA GLU A 135 -6.32 -11.95 -25.27
C GLU A 135 -5.59 -10.90 -24.43
N ARG A 136 -4.29 -10.69 -24.63
CA ARG A 136 -3.52 -9.61 -24.00
C ARG A 136 -3.95 -8.25 -24.56
N PHE A 137 -4.20 -8.16 -25.86
CA PHE A 137 -4.78 -6.98 -26.50
C PHE A 137 -6.20 -6.75 -26.03
N MET A 138 -7.08 -7.76 -26.12
CA MET A 138 -8.45 -7.71 -25.62
C MET A 138 -8.49 -7.38 -24.14
N SER A 139 -7.62 -7.90 -23.27
CA SER A 139 -7.54 -7.51 -21.84
C SER A 139 -7.07 -6.07 -21.58
N ARG A 140 -6.56 -5.40 -22.62
CA ARG A 140 -6.21 -3.98 -22.61
C ARG A 140 -7.42 -3.11 -23.01
N PHE A 141 -8.39 -3.67 -23.74
CA PHE A 141 -9.64 -3.03 -24.17
C PHE A 141 -10.83 -3.39 -23.28
N GLU A 142 -10.93 -4.66 -22.87
CA GLU A 142 -11.56 -5.12 -21.63
C GLU A 142 -10.70 -4.62 -20.46
N LEU A 143 -10.85 -3.34 -20.15
CA LEU A 143 -10.61 -2.87 -18.79
C LEU A 143 -11.28 -3.89 -17.85
N PRO A 144 -10.57 -4.52 -16.90
CA PRO A 144 -11.23 -5.30 -15.87
C PRO A 144 -12.30 -4.38 -15.25
N GLY A 145 -13.55 -4.86 -15.29
CA GLY A 145 -14.75 -4.05 -15.14
C GLY A 145 -14.62 -2.98 -14.07
N LYS A 146 -14.94 -1.73 -14.44
CA LYS A 146 -14.71 -0.51 -13.65
C LYS A 146 -13.26 -0.39 -13.22
N ALA A 147 -12.49 0.49 -13.87
CA ALA A 147 -11.40 1.18 -13.19
C ALA A 147 -11.99 1.82 -11.92
N ALA A 148 -11.89 1.11 -10.79
CA ALA A 148 -12.26 1.64 -9.51
C ALA A 148 -11.28 2.79 -9.29
N GLY A 149 -11.79 4.02 -9.37
CA GLY A 149 -11.01 5.19 -8.96
C GLY A 149 -10.52 5.00 -7.52
N PHE A 150 -9.70 5.95 -7.05
CA PHE A 150 -9.23 5.92 -5.66
C PHE A 150 -10.39 5.68 -4.69
N SER A 151 -10.19 4.79 -3.71
CA SER A 151 -11.21 4.50 -2.70
C SER A 151 -10.59 4.48 -1.32
N TYR A 152 -11.30 5.05 -0.36
CA TYR A 152 -10.93 5.02 1.05
C TYR A 152 -11.40 3.71 1.66
N LYS A 153 -10.48 2.99 2.29
CA LYS A 153 -10.79 1.73 2.97
C LYS A 153 -10.97 2.00 4.46
N VAL A 154 -12.14 1.67 5.00
CA VAL A 154 -12.35 1.68 6.45
C VAL A 154 -11.98 0.30 6.98
N ILE A 155 -11.02 0.27 7.89
CA ILE A 155 -10.50 -0.97 8.49
C ILE A 155 -11.04 -1.07 9.90
N ARG A 156 -11.74 -2.17 10.20
CA ARG A 156 -12.11 -2.51 11.57
C ARG A 156 -10.99 -3.33 12.18
N VAL A 157 -10.44 -2.82 13.28
CA VAL A 157 -9.53 -3.57 14.14
C VAL A 157 -10.32 -4.00 15.37
N PRO A 158 -10.47 -5.31 15.64
CA PRO A 158 -11.16 -5.78 16.83
C PRO A 158 -10.57 -5.21 18.12
N PRO A 159 -11.40 -4.97 19.17
CA PRO A 159 -10.87 -4.66 20.48
C PRO A 159 -9.97 -5.80 20.96
N GLU A 160 -8.98 -5.46 21.78
CA GLU A 160 -8.06 -6.42 22.38
C GLU A 160 -8.86 -7.51 23.09
N LYS A 161 -8.77 -8.76 22.60
CA LYS A 161 -9.30 -9.90 23.34
C LYS A 161 -8.48 -10.05 24.63
N VAL A 162 -9.02 -10.79 25.60
CA VAL A 162 -8.38 -11.07 26.91
C VAL A 162 -6.94 -11.59 26.74
N ASP A 163 -6.65 -12.26 25.63
CA ASP A 163 -5.28 -12.51 25.18
C ASP A 163 -4.66 -11.28 24.52
N LEU A 164 -3.66 -10.69 25.17
CA LEU A 164 -2.84 -9.54 24.74
C LEU A 164 -2.12 -9.72 23.37
N GLY A 165 -2.46 -10.76 22.60
CA GLY A 165 -1.81 -11.22 21.38
C GLY A 165 -2.40 -10.69 20.06
N GLU A 166 -3.72 -10.46 19.98
CA GLU A 166 -4.43 -10.64 18.70
C GLU A 166 -5.02 -9.38 18.03
N THR A 167 -4.88 -8.18 18.61
CA THR A 167 -5.68 -7.01 18.20
C THR A 167 -5.63 -6.72 16.68
N ILE A 168 -4.44 -6.70 16.06
CA ILE A 168 -4.32 -6.50 14.60
C ILE A 168 -4.53 -7.77 13.76
N HIS A 169 -4.56 -8.97 14.37
CA HIS A 169 -4.72 -10.22 13.62
C HIS A 169 -6.07 -10.35 12.92
N GLY A 170 -7.12 -9.76 13.49
CA GLY A 170 -8.47 -9.74 12.93
C GLY A 170 -8.83 -8.46 12.19
N ALA A 171 -7.84 -7.62 11.85
CA ALA A 171 -8.09 -6.40 11.10
C ALA A 171 -8.64 -6.73 9.70
N GLN A 172 -9.78 -6.13 9.35
CA GLN A 172 -10.44 -6.37 8.08
C GLN A 172 -11.00 -5.07 7.49
N VAL A 173 -11.02 -4.98 6.17
CA VAL A 173 -11.72 -3.92 5.46
C VAL A 173 -13.22 -4.14 5.62
N ILE A 174 -13.95 -3.18 6.18
CA ILE A 174 -15.40 -3.28 6.41
C ILE A 174 -16.22 -2.50 5.37
N CYS A 175 -15.67 -1.43 4.82
CA CYS A 175 -16.31 -0.72 3.72
C CYS A 175 -15.27 0.03 2.87
N SER A 176 -15.69 0.38 1.66
CA SER A 176 -14.92 1.20 0.73
C SER A 176 -15.76 2.41 0.34
N ILE A 177 -15.19 3.61 0.48
CA ILE A 177 -15.82 4.86 0.06
C ILE A 177 -15.11 5.29 -1.22
N ALA A 178 -15.84 5.45 -2.32
CA ALA A 178 -15.23 5.94 -3.56
C ALA A 178 -14.79 7.40 -3.39
N SER A 179 -13.60 7.74 -3.87
CA SER A 179 -13.15 9.13 -3.96
C SER A 179 -14.02 9.89 -4.94
N THR A 180 -14.36 11.12 -4.56
CA THR A 180 -15.09 12.05 -5.43
C THR A 180 -14.24 12.41 -6.64
N GLU A 181 -12.92 12.52 -6.46
CA GLU A 181 -11.96 12.83 -7.51
C GLU A 181 -11.17 11.60 -7.98
N LYS A 182 -11.70 10.89 -8.98
CA LYS A 182 -11.15 9.62 -9.51
C LYS A 182 -9.67 9.67 -9.95
N GLY A 183 -9.10 10.84 -10.19
CA GLY A 183 -7.72 11.04 -10.62
C GLY A 183 -6.81 11.79 -9.64
N LYS A 184 -7.30 12.15 -8.45
CA LYS A 184 -6.50 12.88 -7.44
C LYS A 184 -6.54 12.13 -6.11
N PRO A 185 -5.46 11.43 -5.72
CA PRO A 185 -5.44 10.74 -4.44
C PRO A 185 -5.58 11.77 -3.32
N SER A 186 -6.46 11.52 -2.35
CA SER A 186 -6.46 12.30 -1.12
C SER A 186 -5.54 11.65 -0.10
N TYR A 187 -4.84 12.47 0.66
CA TYR A 187 -4.01 12.03 1.76
C TYR A 187 -4.51 12.68 3.05
N TYR A 188 -4.86 11.86 4.04
CA TYR A 188 -5.41 12.31 5.30
C TYR A 188 -4.70 11.63 6.47
N HIS A 189 -4.48 12.40 7.53
CA HIS A 189 -3.89 11.95 8.79
C HIS A 189 -4.83 12.11 9.99
N SER A 190 -6.05 12.59 9.76
CA SER A 190 -7.00 12.89 10.82
C SER A 190 -8.42 12.58 10.36
N PHE A 191 -9.24 12.06 11.26
CA PHE A 191 -10.66 11.83 11.05
C PHE A 191 -11.40 12.17 12.35
N GLY A 192 -12.63 12.64 12.23
CA GLY A 192 -13.53 12.80 13.37
C GLY A 192 -14.36 11.53 13.56
N MET A 193 -14.65 11.15 14.80
CA MET A 193 -15.53 10.02 15.07
C MET A 193 -16.35 10.26 16.35
N THR A 194 -17.62 9.88 16.30
CA THR A 194 -18.53 9.76 17.45
C THR A 194 -19.06 8.32 17.52
N ARG A 195 -19.95 8.00 18.47
CA ARG A 195 -20.59 6.68 18.54
C ARG A 195 -21.32 6.29 17.25
N ASN A 196 -21.86 7.27 16.52
CA ASN A 196 -22.77 7.03 15.39
C ASN A 196 -22.22 7.56 14.05
N TYR A 197 -21.21 8.42 14.07
CA TYR A 197 -20.74 9.13 12.88
C TYR A 197 -19.23 9.07 12.75
N ILE A 198 -18.76 8.87 11.52
CA ILE A 198 -17.37 9.12 11.12
C ILE A 198 -17.41 10.35 10.22
N ILE A 199 -16.62 11.36 10.57
CA ILE A 199 -16.44 12.58 9.76
C ILE A 199 -15.12 12.41 9.01
N PHE A 200 -15.24 12.38 7.69
CA PHE A 200 -14.13 12.24 6.75
C PHE A 200 -14.03 13.51 5.88
N ILE A 201 -12.84 14.10 5.81
CA ILE A 201 -12.59 15.28 4.98
C ILE A 201 -11.68 14.85 3.82
N GLU A 202 -12.24 14.86 2.61
CA GLU A 202 -11.49 14.57 1.38
C GLU A 202 -10.67 15.79 0.99
N GLN A 203 -9.35 15.72 1.18
CA GLN A 203 -8.39 16.73 0.73
C GLN A 203 -7.56 16.16 -0.43
N PRO A 204 -7.93 16.39 -1.70
CA PRO A 204 -7.21 15.84 -2.83
C PRO A 204 -5.78 16.41 -2.85
N LEU A 205 -4.78 15.52 -2.82
CA LEU A 205 -3.39 15.88 -2.94
C LEU A 205 -3.13 16.30 -4.39
N LYS A 206 -2.95 17.61 -4.60
CA LYS A 206 -2.58 18.16 -5.91
C LYS A 206 -1.06 18.11 -6.07
N MET A 207 -0.55 17.00 -6.59
CA MET A 207 0.85 16.91 -7.00
C MET A 207 1.00 17.33 -8.46
N ASN A 208 1.86 18.31 -8.74
CA ASN A 208 2.25 18.62 -10.11
C ASN A 208 3.34 17.62 -10.54
N LEU A 209 2.94 16.57 -11.26
CA LEU A 209 3.84 15.50 -11.72
C LEU A 209 4.70 15.91 -12.95
N TRP A 210 4.60 17.17 -13.40
CA TRP A 210 5.22 17.67 -14.63
C TRP A 210 6.16 18.88 -14.42
N LYS A 211 6.89 18.92 -13.30
CA LYS A 211 8.06 19.79 -13.15
C LYS A 211 9.30 18.96 -12.90
#